data_AF-A0A651HWR1-F1
#
_entry.id   AF-A0A651HWR1-F1
#
_cell.length_a   1.000
_cell.length_b   1.000
_cell.length_c   1.000
_cell.angle_alpha   90.00
_cell.angle_beta   90.00
_cell.angle_gamma   90.00
#
_symmetry.space_group_name_H-M   'P 1'
#
loop_
_entity.id
_entity.type
_entity.pdbx_description
1 polymer ?
#
loop_
_entity_poly.entity_id
_entity_poly.type
_entity_poly.pdbx_seq_one_letter_code
_entity_poly.pdbx_strand_id
1 'polypeptide(L)'
;MQAERSSALDSPYRIVFEWSVVEPGMRVQGRGVARVEPPYRARLDLFSRGGERITAAALVDGDLRIPEGLPDLLPQSTMFWGSLGVFRPDRGMGLAGGRWQRDGLAELRYRPGEDSELLVVLARNRIQEMVRRSNGRALEDLRIQLVEGERFPRQATYRDHVRTRELRMTLESVEHVESYPSDIWEPRR
;
A
#
# COMPACT_ATOMS: atom_id res chain seq x y z
N MET A 1 -18.04 -1.28 0.70
CA MET A 1 -18.34 -0.26 -0.34
C MET A 1 -18.05 -0.80 -1.75
N GLN A 2 -18.48 -0.16 -2.86
CA GLN A 2 -18.19 -0.62 -4.23
C GLN A 2 -16.68 -0.64 -4.54
N ALA A 3 -15.93 0.37 -4.12
CA ALA A 3 -14.48 0.45 -4.36
C ALA A 3 -13.67 -0.66 -3.66
N GLU A 4 -14.06 -1.05 -2.45
CA GLU A 4 -13.47 -2.22 -1.77
C GLU A 4 -13.75 -3.52 -2.56
N ARG A 5 -14.97 -3.69 -3.07
CA ARG A 5 -15.34 -4.88 -3.86
C ARG A 5 -14.60 -4.94 -5.19
N SER A 6 -14.47 -3.82 -5.89
CA SER A 6 -13.78 -3.76 -7.19
C SER A 6 -12.27 -3.88 -7.10
N SER A 7 -11.69 -3.79 -5.91
CA SER A 7 -10.26 -3.93 -5.66
C SER A 7 -9.92 -5.16 -4.80
N ALA A 8 -10.92 -5.97 -4.44
CA ALA A 8 -10.72 -7.18 -3.67
C ALA A 8 -9.87 -8.20 -4.43
N LEU A 9 -9.03 -8.92 -3.69
CA LEU A 9 -8.28 -10.06 -4.20
C LEU A 9 -9.22 -11.24 -4.38
N ASP A 10 -9.10 -11.92 -5.52
CA ASP A 10 -9.87 -13.11 -5.90
C ASP A 10 -9.01 -14.37 -6.00
N SER A 11 -7.69 -14.22 -5.92
CA SER A 11 -6.72 -15.32 -5.95
C SER A 11 -5.41 -14.90 -5.30
N PRO A 12 -4.55 -15.86 -4.94
CA PRO A 12 -3.19 -15.55 -4.53
C PRO A 12 -2.35 -15.05 -5.72
N TYR A 13 -1.53 -14.03 -5.47
CA TYR A 13 -0.64 -13.47 -6.48
C TYR A 13 0.75 -13.20 -5.92
N ARG A 14 1.76 -13.49 -6.74
CA ARG A 14 3.14 -13.04 -6.57
C ARG A 14 3.36 -11.84 -7.48
N ILE A 15 3.70 -10.71 -6.89
CA ILE A 15 3.92 -9.44 -7.57
C ILE A 15 5.38 -9.11 -7.41
N VAL A 16 6.08 -8.91 -8.52
CA VAL A 16 7.49 -8.53 -8.51
C VAL A 16 7.62 -7.09 -9.01
N PHE A 17 8.46 -6.30 -8.36
CA PHE A 17 8.64 -4.89 -8.68
C PHE A 17 10.08 -4.45 -8.44
N GLU A 18 10.51 -3.43 -9.16
CA GLU A 18 11.66 -2.63 -8.76
C GLU A 18 11.22 -1.65 -7.67
N TRP A 19 12.09 -1.36 -6.70
CA TRP A 19 11.83 -0.33 -5.71
C TRP A 19 13.01 0.60 -5.52
N SER A 20 12.71 1.83 -5.09
CA SER A 20 13.71 2.75 -4.56
C SER A 20 13.17 3.53 -3.37
N VAL A 21 14.04 3.80 -2.42
CA VAL A 21 13.82 4.73 -1.31
C VAL A 21 14.80 5.88 -1.44
N VAL A 22 14.29 7.09 -1.27
CA VAL A 22 15.08 8.31 -1.18
C VAL A 22 14.70 9.03 0.11
N GLU A 23 15.67 9.33 0.95
CA GLU A 23 15.54 10.17 2.14
C GLU A 23 16.86 10.96 2.37
N PRO A 24 16.91 11.95 3.28
CA PRO A 24 18.12 12.73 3.49
C PRO A 24 19.34 11.85 3.81
N GLY A 25 20.37 11.91 2.95
CA GLY A 25 21.60 11.12 3.12
C GLY A 25 21.51 9.66 2.70
N MET A 26 20.36 9.16 2.24
CA MET A 26 20.19 7.77 1.83
C MET A 26 19.41 7.63 0.53
N ARG A 27 19.99 6.89 -0.41
CA ARG A 27 19.31 6.42 -1.63
C ARG A 27 19.60 4.94 -1.82
N VAL A 28 18.58 4.12 -1.65
CA VAL A 28 18.67 2.66 -1.80
C VAL A 28 17.64 2.21 -2.82
N GLN A 29 17.95 1.14 -3.55
CA GLN A 29 17.06 0.56 -4.53
C GLN A 29 17.36 -0.92 -4.70
N GLY A 30 16.41 -1.65 -5.29
CA GLY A 30 16.58 -3.05 -5.61
C GLY A 30 15.28 -3.68 -6.07
N ARG A 31 15.11 -4.96 -5.74
CA ARG A 31 13.95 -5.76 -6.16
C ARG A 31 13.07 -6.07 -4.97
N GLY A 32 11.77 -6.02 -5.18
CA GLY A 32 10.79 -6.34 -4.15
C GLY A 32 9.83 -7.41 -4.64
N VAL A 33 9.28 -8.14 -3.68
CA VAL A 33 8.27 -9.18 -3.92
C VAL A 33 7.13 -8.94 -2.96
N ALA A 34 5.93 -8.73 -3.50
CA ALA A 34 4.70 -8.80 -2.73
C ALA A 34 4.04 -10.16 -2.99
N ARG A 35 3.60 -10.81 -1.92
CA ARG A 35 2.74 -11.99 -1.95
C ARG A 35 1.42 -11.59 -1.35
N VAL A 36 0.34 -11.77 -2.08
CA VAL A 36 -1.00 -11.41 -1.62
C VAL A 36 -1.91 -12.62 -1.70
N GLU A 37 -2.80 -12.76 -0.73
CA GLU A 37 -3.74 -13.87 -0.65
C GLU A 37 -5.09 -13.39 -0.10
N PRO A 38 -6.22 -13.79 -0.72
CA PRO A 38 -7.55 -13.54 -0.18
C PRO A 38 -7.75 -14.19 1.21
N PRO A 39 -8.60 -13.62 2.07
CA PRO A 39 -9.33 -12.38 1.82
C PRO A 39 -8.42 -11.16 1.97
N TYR A 40 -7.50 -11.14 2.95
CA TYR A 40 -6.72 -9.95 3.30
C TYR A 40 -5.37 -10.30 3.93
N ARG A 41 -4.50 -10.95 3.17
CA ARG A 41 -3.11 -11.21 3.56
C ARG A 41 -2.17 -10.63 2.52
N ALA A 42 -1.18 -9.89 2.98
CA ALA A 42 -0.10 -9.41 2.15
C ALA A 42 1.22 -9.62 2.88
N ARG A 43 2.28 -9.91 2.12
CA ARG A 43 3.65 -9.90 2.58
C ARG A 43 4.47 -9.15 1.56
N LEU A 44 5.35 -8.28 2.02
CA LEU A 44 6.28 -7.55 1.20
C LEU A 44 7.69 -7.87 1.69
N ASP A 45 8.58 -8.24 0.78
CA ASP A 45 10.02 -8.35 1.05
C ASP A 45 10.74 -7.41 0.08
N LEU A 46 11.59 -6.52 0.60
CA LEU A 46 12.43 -5.61 -0.17
C LEU A 46 13.88 -6.06 -0.08
N PHE A 47 14.51 -6.27 -1.23
CA PHE A 47 15.91 -6.68 -1.34
C PHE A 47 16.72 -5.58 -2.02
N SER A 48 17.95 -5.38 -1.56
CA SER A 48 18.92 -4.51 -2.23
C SER A 48 19.31 -5.08 -3.59
N ARG A 49 20.02 -4.30 -4.42
CA ARG A 49 20.62 -4.81 -5.66
C ARG A 49 21.58 -6.00 -5.44
N GLY A 50 22.18 -6.11 -4.25
CA GLY A 50 23.04 -7.23 -3.88
C GLY A 50 22.28 -8.47 -3.40
N GLY A 51 20.94 -8.45 -3.37
CA GLY A 51 20.11 -9.55 -2.91
C GLY A 51 19.91 -9.63 -1.38
N GLU A 52 20.50 -8.69 -0.62
CA GLU A 52 20.29 -8.60 0.82
C GLU A 52 18.88 -8.08 1.13
N ARG A 53 18.18 -8.73 2.07
CA ARG A 53 16.86 -8.27 2.53
C ARG A 53 17.01 -6.99 3.35
N ILE A 54 16.50 -5.87 2.82
CA ILE A 54 16.50 -4.57 3.48
C ILE A 54 15.36 -4.47 4.49
N THR A 55 14.16 -4.89 4.10
CA THR A 55 13.01 -4.93 5.01
C THR A 55 12.03 -6.00 4.58
N ALA A 56 11.16 -6.39 5.50
CA ALA A 56 10.02 -7.25 5.22
C ALA A 56 8.85 -6.86 6.12
N ALA A 57 7.64 -7.11 5.65
CA ALA A 57 6.45 -6.97 6.46
C ALA A 57 5.38 -7.95 6.04
N ALA A 58 4.54 -8.35 6.99
CA ALA A 58 3.28 -9.02 6.72
C ALA A 58 2.13 -8.12 7.21
N LEU A 59 1.09 -8.03 6.40
CA LEU A 59 -0.14 -7.34 6.70
C LEU A 59 -1.28 -8.35 6.65
N VAL A 60 -1.77 -8.74 7.82
CA VAL A 60 -2.86 -9.70 7.96
C VAL A 60 -4.07 -8.98 8.50
N ASP A 61 -5.13 -8.95 7.72
CA ASP A 61 -6.30 -8.09 7.89
C ASP A 61 -5.96 -6.59 7.93
N GLY A 62 -5.50 -6.09 9.08
CA GLY A 62 -5.05 -4.71 9.29
C GLY A 62 -3.88 -4.63 10.27
N ASP A 63 -3.34 -5.78 10.67
CA ASP A 63 -2.21 -5.90 11.57
C ASP A 63 -0.92 -5.92 10.75
N LEU A 64 -0.24 -4.78 10.69
CA LEU A 64 1.04 -4.60 10.00
C LEU A 64 2.17 -5.02 10.93
N ARG A 65 2.87 -6.09 10.55
CA ARG A 65 3.95 -6.71 11.31
C ARG A 65 5.26 -6.54 10.57
N ILE A 66 6.20 -5.84 11.18
CA ILE A 66 7.57 -5.68 10.70
C ILE A 66 8.49 -6.41 11.69
N PRO A 67 9.34 -7.36 11.24
CA PRO A 67 10.30 -8.01 12.11
C PRO A 67 11.20 -7.01 12.84
N GLU A 68 11.50 -7.32 14.10
CA GLU A 68 12.38 -6.49 14.90
C GLU A 68 13.78 -6.39 14.27
N GLY A 69 14.35 -5.18 14.31
CA GLY A 69 15.65 -4.88 13.71
C GLY A 69 15.59 -4.52 12.22
N LEU A 70 14.45 -4.68 11.56
CA LEU A 70 14.26 -4.19 10.19
C LEU A 70 13.74 -2.75 10.18
N PRO A 71 14.17 -1.92 9.20
CA PRO A 71 13.71 -0.55 9.08
C PRO A 71 12.23 -0.51 8.65
N ASP A 72 11.48 0.37 9.30
CA ASP A 72 10.11 0.72 8.96
C ASP A 72 10.08 1.69 7.78
N LEU A 73 10.16 1.14 6.56
CA LEU A 73 10.14 1.90 5.30
C LEU A 73 8.76 1.96 4.65
N LEU A 74 7.80 1.20 5.18
CA LEU A 74 6.55 0.91 4.49
C LEU A 74 5.44 1.86 4.91
N PRO A 75 4.41 2.05 4.07
CA PRO A 75 3.23 2.78 4.48
C PRO A 75 2.48 2.03 5.60
N GLN A 76 1.72 2.78 6.38
CA GLN A 76 0.75 2.21 7.31
C GLN A 76 -0.35 1.39 6.61
N SER A 77 -0.99 0.48 7.34
CA SER A 77 -1.89 -0.58 6.84
C SER A 77 -2.78 -0.18 5.66
N THR A 78 -3.66 0.83 5.81
CA THR A 78 -4.55 1.27 4.73
C THR A 78 -3.79 1.71 3.46
N MET A 79 -2.70 2.46 3.61
CA MET A 79 -1.87 2.90 2.48
C MET A 79 -1.02 1.77 1.92
N PHE A 80 -0.61 0.79 2.73
CA PHE A 80 0.07 -0.40 2.23
C PHE A 80 -0.86 -1.13 1.27
N TRP A 81 -2.10 -1.44 1.69
CA TRP A 81 -3.11 -2.02 0.78
C TRP A 81 -3.28 -1.17 -0.48
N GLY A 82 -3.38 0.16 -0.31
CA GLY A 82 -3.49 1.08 -1.43
C GLY A 82 -2.32 0.99 -2.42
N SER A 83 -1.09 0.80 -1.93
CA SER A 83 0.11 0.66 -2.76
C SER A 83 0.09 -0.61 -3.62
N LEU A 84 -0.70 -1.61 -3.23
CA LEU A 84 -0.98 -2.82 -3.99
C LEU A 84 -2.26 -2.70 -4.84
N GLY A 85 -2.88 -1.52 -4.90
CA GLY A 85 -4.11 -1.26 -5.64
C GLY A 85 -5.38 -1.77 -4.96
N VAL A 86 -5.28 -2.21 -3.70
CA VAL A 86 -6.40 -2.71 -2.89
C VAL A 86 -6.92 -1.59 -2.01
N PHE A 87 -8.21 -1.28 -2.13
CA PHE A 87 -8.85 -0.32 -1.25
C PHE A 87 -9.44 -1.00 -0.04
N ARG A 88 -8.82 -0.75 1.11
CA ARG A 88 -9.24 -1.31 2.40
C ARG A 88 -8.92 -0.34 3.53
N PRO A 89 -9.87 0.52 3.92
CA PRO A 89 -9.78 1.28 5.15
C PRO A 89 -9.66 0.35 6.37
N ASP A 90 -8.87 0.74 7.37
CA ASP A 90 -8.70 -0.03 8.60
C ASP A 90 -10.01 -0.17 9.40
N ARG A 91 -10.15 -1.27 10.16
CA ARG A 91 -11.33 -1.51 10.99
C ARG A 91 -11.48 -0.38 12.02
N GLY A 92 -12.68 0.19 12.09
CA GLY A 92 -12.98 1.32 12.99
C GLY A 92 -12.76 2.70 12.35
N MET A 93 -12.16 2.77 11.16
CA MET A 93 -12.04 4.03 10.42
C MET A 93 -13.39 4.41 9.79
N GLY A 94 -14.11 5.32 10.45
CA GLY A 94 -15.42 5.77 10.00
C GLY A 94 -15.34 6.67 8.77
N LEU A 95 -16.21 6.43 7.78
CA LEU A 95 -16.43 7.36 6.67
C LEU A 95 -17.08 8.65 7.21
N ALA A 96 -16.32 9.73 7.24
CA ALA A 96 -16.77 11.04 7.71
C ALA A 96 -17.50 11.85 6.63
N GLY A 97 -17.30 11.51 5.36
CA GLY A 97 -18.03 12.08 4.24
C GLY A 97 -17.40 11.74 2.90
N GLY A 98 -18.01 12.19 1.82
CA GLY A 98 -17.46 12.06 0.49
C GLY A 98 -18.11 13.02 -0.49
N ARG A 99 -17.40 13.31 -1.57
CA ARG A 99 -17.86 14.14 -2.68
C ARG A 99 -17.67 13.37 -3.98
N TRP A 100 -18.78 13.17 -4.69
CA TRP A 100 -18.73 12.74 -6.07
C TRP A 100 -18.41 13.94 -6.95
N GLN A 101 -17.45 13.77 -7.85
CA GLN A 101 -17.15 14.73 -8.90
C GLN A 101 -17.74 14.23 -10.22
N ARG A 102 -17.78 15.10 -11.24
CA ARG A 102 -18.10 14.65 -12.59
C ARG A 102 -17.02 13.66 -13.07
N ASP A 103 -17.36 12.79 -14.02
CA ASP A 103 -16.44 11.83 -14.65
C ASP A 103 -16.03 10.62 -13.80
N GLY A 104 -16.79 10.30 -12.75
CA GLY A 104 -16.58 9.07 -11.95
C GLY A 104 -15.42 9.16 -10.96
N LEU A 105 -14.94 10.38 -10.70
CA LEU A 105 -14.04 10.70 -9.61
C LEU A 105 -14.84 10.84 -8.30
N ALA A 106 -14.31 10.27 -7.23
CA ALA A 106 -14.88 10.40 -5.89
C ALA A 106 -13.77 10.74 -4.89
N GLU A 107 -14.03 11.71 -4.02
CA GLU A 107 -13.19 12.00 -2.87
C GLU A 107 -13.90 11.49 -1.62
N LEU A 108 -13.27 10.59 -0.88
CA LEU A 108 -13.78 10.06 0.38
C LEU A 108 -12.92 10.56 1.53
N ARG A 109 -13.56 10.87 2.65
CA ARG A 109 -12.89 11.35 3.87
C ARG A 109 -13.18 10.42 5.01
N TYR A 110 -12.11 9.95 5.63
CA TYR A 110 -12.13 9.04 6.75
C TYR A 110 -11.49 9.68 7.97
N ARG A 111 -11.95 9.33 9.18
CA ARG A 111 -11.38 9.81 10.44
C ARG A 111 -10.78 8.66 11.25
N PRO A 112 -9.45 8.44 11.17
CA PRO A 112 -8.75 7.52 12.06
C PRO A 112 -8.62 8.01 13.52
N GLY A 113 -8.79 9.31 13.79
CA GLY A 113 -8.71 9.90 15.13
C GLY A 113 -9.25 11.33 15.16
N GLU A 114 -9.24 11.99 16.33
CA GLU A 114 -9.82 13.32 16.54
C GLU A 114 -9.23 14.38 15.59
N ASP A 115 -7.90 14.41 15.47
CA ASP A 115 -7.18 15.38 14.63
C ASP A 115 -6.60 14.78 13.36
N SER A 116 -6.97 13.54 13.00
CA SER A 116 -6.43 12.85 11.84
C SER A 116 -7.51 12.53 10.81
N GLU A 117 -7.17 12.80 9.56
CA GLU A 117 -8.02 12.56 8.40
C GLU A 117 -7.26 11.73 7.37
N LEU A 118 -7.95 10.79 6.73
CA LEU A 118 -7.47 10.11 5.52
C LEU A 118 -8.40 10.51 4.37
N LEU A 119 -7.84 11.24 3.41
CA LEU A 119 -8.49 11.54 2.14
C LEU A 119 -8.15 10.44 1.15
N VAL A 120 -9.15 9.95 0.43
CA VAL A 120 -8.98 8.94 -0.62
C VAL A 120 -9.63 9.44 -1.89
N VAL A 121 -8.84 9.61 -2.95
CA VAL A 121 -9.32 9.91 -4.28
C VAL A 121 -9.46 8.61 -5.05
N LEU A 122 -10.67 8.36 -5.53
CA LEU A 122 -11.02 7.23 -6.37
C LEU A 122 -11.33 7.71 -7.79
N ALA A 123 -10.90 6.95 -8.78
CA ALA A 123 -11.36 7.06 -10.17
C ALA A 123 -12.00 5.73 -10.56
N ARG A 124 -13.26 5.74 -11.01
CA ARG A 124 -13.99 4.51 -11.42
C ARG A 124 -13.91 3.40 -10.36
N ASN A 125 -14.09 3.75 -9.08
CA ASN A 125 -14.01 2.83 -7.93
C ASN A 125 -12.61 2.22 -7.68
N ARG A 126 -11.54 2.75 -8.25
CA ARG A 126 -10.15 2.36 -7.98
C ARG A 126 -9.40 3.52 -7.34
N ILE A 127 -8.45 3.23 -6.46
CA ILE A 127 -7.62 4.28 -5.83
C ILE A 127 -6.81 4.99 -6.91
N GLN A 128 -6.67 6.30 -6.77
CA GLN A 128 -5.63 7.09 -7.42
C GLN A 128 -4.68 7.71 -6.40
N GLU A 129 -5.22 8.26 -5.32
CA GLU A 129 -4.44 8.95 -4.30
C GLU A 129 -5.02 8.69 -2.91
N MET A 130 -4.15 8.61 -1.92
CA MET A 130 -4.49 8.66 -0.51
C MET A 130 -3.61 9.70 0.17
N VAL A 131 -4.20 10.54 1.01
CA VAL A 131 -3.44 11.55 1.78
C VAL A 131 -3.87 11.47 3.23
N ARG A 132 -2.92 11.16 4.11
CA ARG A 132 -3.14 11.24 5.55
C ARG A 132 -2.74 12.61 6.05
N ARG A 133 -3.64 13.25 6.78
CA ARG A 133 -3.46 14.56 7.38
C ARG A 133 -3.56 14.49 8.89
N SER A 134 -2.86 15.42 9.53
CA SER A 134 -3.04 15.75 10.94
C SER A 134 -3.05 17.26 11.08
N ASN A 135 -4.04 17.81 11.80
CA ASN A 135 -4.18 19.26 11.98
C ASN A 135 -4.14 20.04 10.65
N GLY A 136 -4.79 19.50 9.61
CA GLY A 136 -4.84 20.07 8.27
C GLY A 136 -3.56 19.96 7.43
N ARG A 137 -2.46 19.42 7.97
CA ARG A 137 -1.19 19.23 7.26
C ARG A 137 -1.06 17.80 6.75
N ALA A 138 -0.58 17.63 5.51
CA ALA A 138 -0.26 16.32 4.98
C ALA A 138 0.95 15.74 5.71
N LEU A 139 0.78 14.53 6.24
CA LEU A 139 1.85 13.74 6.86
C LEU A 139 2.40 12.72 5.90
N GLU A 140 1.51 12.06 5.17
CA GLU A 140 1.85 11.04 4.19
C GLU A 140 0.94 11.15 2.97
N ASP A 141 1.49 10.83 1.80
CA ASP A 141 0.72 10.65 0.59
C ASP A 141 1.10 9.35 -0.13
N LEU A 142 0.12 8.75 -0.78
CA LEU A 142 0.31 7.63 -1.68
C LEU A 142 -0.37 7.97 -2.99
N ARG A 143 0.38 7.84 -4.08
CA ARG A 143 -0.15 7.95 -5.45
C ARG A 143 0.07 6.65 -6.18
N ILE A 144 -0.95 6.17 -6.87
CA ILE A 144 -0.84 4.96 -7.69
C ILE A 144 -1.17 5.25 -9.15
N GLN A 145 -0.41 4.62 -10.04
CA GLN A 145 -0.66 4.60 -11.47
C GLN A 145 -1.22 3.24 -11.82
N LEU A 146 -2.54 3.17 -11.98
CA LEU A 146 -3.26 1.97 -12.35
C LEU A 146 -3.85 2.15 -13.75
N VAL A 147 -3.54 1.21 -14.65
CA VAL A 147 -4.11 1.20 -16.00
C VAL A 147 -5.48 0.52 -15.97
N GLU A 148 -6.41 1.00 -16.79
CA GLU A 148 -7.75 0.40 -16.91
C GLU A 148 -7.66 -1.08 -17.29
N GLY A 149 -8.43 -1.93 -16.61
CA GLY A 149 -8.41 -3.39 -16.77
C GLY A 149 -7.33 -4.11 -15.96
N GLU A 150 -6.34 -3.39 -15.41
CA GLU A 150 -5.31 -4.01 -14.57
C GLU A 150 -5.75 -4.15 -13.11
N ARG A 151 -5.25 -5.21 -12.46
CA ARG A 151 -5.49 -5.45 -11.04
C ARG A 151 -4.52 -4.67 -10.17
N PHE A 152 -3.24 -4.67 -10.51
CA PHE A 152 -2.16 -4.09 -9.71
C PHE A 152 -1.62 -2.82 -10.37
N PRO A 153 -1.22 -1.82 -9.58
CA PRO A 153 -0.69 -0.57 -10.14
C PRO A 153 0.65 -0.81 -10.82
N ARG A 154 0.88 -0.15 -11.96
CA ARG A 154 2.18 -0.09 -12.64
C ARG A 154 3.23 0.64 -11.81
N GLN A 155 2.79 1.62 -11.04
CA GLN A 155 3.65 2.32 -10.09
C GLN A 155 2.86 2.71 -8.84
N ALA A 156 3.50 2.60 -7.68
CA ALA A 156 3.05 3.20 -6.43
C ALA A 156 4.17 4.09 -5.86
N THR A 157 3.83 5.32 -5.51
CA THR A 157 4.74 6.26 -4.86
C THR A 157 4.15 6.64 -3.51
N TYR A 158 4.81 6.21 -2.44
CA TYR A 158 4.49 6.59 -1.07
C TYR A 158 5.49 7.64 -0.58
N ARG A 159 5.00 8.64 0.14
CA ARG A 159 5.81 9.70 0.73
C ARG A 159 5.45 9.87 2.19
N ASP A 160 6.48 9.96 3.02
CA ASP A 160 6.42 10.39 4.42
C ASP A 160 7.08 11.77 4.49
N HIS A 161 6.25 12.81 4.69
CA HIS A 161 6.72 14.19 4.73
C HIS A 161 7.45 14.52 6.03
N VAL A 162 7.19 13.79 7.12
CA VAL A 162 7.87 13.99 8.41
C VAL A 162 9.31 13.51 8.30
N ARG A 163 9.53 12.36 7.67
CA ARG A 163 10.86 11.77 7.46
C ARG A 163 11.54 12.23 6.16
N THR A 164 10.85 13.04 5.34
CA THR A 164 11.31 13.45 4.00
C THR A 164 11.71 12.24 3.14
N ARG A 165 10.88 11.18 3.20
CA ARG A 165 11.14 9.90 2.55
C ARG A 165 10.16 9.66 1.42
N GLU A 166 10.66 9.20 0.28
CA GLU A 166 9.85 8.67 -0.82
C GLU A 166 10.22 7.20 -1.05
N LEU A 167 9.22 6.31 -0.99
CA LEU A 167 9.29 4.92 -1.47
C LEU A 167 8.55 4.83 -2.80
N ARG A 168 9.25 4.40 -3.85
CA ARG A 168 8.66 4.10 -5.15
C ARG A 168 8.75 2.62 -5.44
N MET A 169 7.65 2.05 -5.92
CA MET A 169 7.56 0.68 -6.41
C MET A 169 7.07 0.68 -7.86
N THR A 170 7.75 -0.02 -8.75
CA THR A 170 7.44 -0.10 -10.18
C THR A 170 7.25 -1.55 -10.57
N LEU A 171 6.06 -1.90 -11.04
CA LEU A 171 5.68 -3.27 -11.34
C LEU A 171 6.53 -3.88 -12.47
N GLU A 172 7.13 -5.04 -12.20
CA GLU A 172 7.82 -5.86 -13.21
C GLU A 172 6.90 -6.97 -13.73
N SER A 173 6.34 -7.78 -12.83
CA SER A 173 5.53 -8.93 -13.20
C SER A 173 4.48 -9.27 -12.15
N VAL A 174 3.44 -9.98 -12.60
CA VAL A 174 2.38 -10.54 -11.77
C VAL A 174 2.21 -11.99 -12.16
N GLU A 175 2.28 -12.87 -11.17
CA GLU A 175 2.10 -14.31 -11.33
C GLU A 175 0.93 -14.75 -10.46
N HIS A 176 0.01 -15.52 -11.03
CA HIS A 176 -1.01 -16.23 -10.26
C HIS A 176 -0.38 -17.45 -9.58
N VAL A 177 -0.73 -17.70 -8.33
CA VAL A 177 -0.21 -18.83 -7.54
C VAL A 177 -1.38 -19.55 -6.88
N GLU A 178 -1.32 -20.88 -6.76
CA GLU A 178 -2.41 -21.66 -6.16
C GLU A 178 -2.62 -21.34 -4.68
N SER A 179 -1.54 -21.24 -3.90
CA SER A 179 -1.58 -20.94 -2.47
C SER A 179 -0.19 -20.57 -1.96
N TYR A 180 -0.14 -20.03 -0.74
CA TYR A 180 1.11 -19.87 0.01
C TYR A 180 1.14 -20.74 1.27
N PRO A 181 2.33 -21.20 1.70
CA PRO A 181 2.50 -21.79 3.03
C PRO A 181 2.05 -20.81 4.13
N SER A 182 1.37 -21.30 5.15
CA SER A 182 0.75 -20.43 6.17
C SER A 182 1.76 -19.64 7.01
N ASP A 183 2.98 -20.15 7.16
CA ASP A 183 4.05 -19.56 7.95
C ASP A 183 4.63 -18.29 7.31
N ILE A 184 4.41 -18.04 6.01
CA ILE A 184 4.92 -16.82 5.37
C ILE A 184 4.31 -15.55 5.96
N TRP A 185 3.11 -15.64 6.57
CA TRP A 185 2.37 -14.52 7.15
C TRP A 185 2.85 -14.12 8.54
N GLU A 186 3.84 -14.85 9.08
CA GLU A 186 4.52 -14.56 10.33
C GLU A 186 6.01 -14.31 10.03
N PRO A 187 6.38 -13.08 9.66
CA PRO A 187 7.75 -12.80 9.28
C PRO A 187 8.62 -12.89 10.54
N ARG A 188 9.42 -13.97 10.62
CA ARG A 188 10.42 -14.16 11.68
C ARG A 188 11.66 -13.30 11.40
N ARG A 189 12.42 -12.98 12.46
CA ARG A 189 13.73 -12.31 12.37
C ARG A 189 14.62 -13.05 11.38
#